data_AF-A0A2V8GTT7-F1
#
_entry.id   AF-A0A2V8GTT7-F1
#
_cell.length_a   1.000
_cell.length_b   1.000
_cell.length_c   1.000
_cell.angle_alpha   90.00
_cell.angle_beta   90.00
_cell.angle_gamma   90.00
#
_symmetry.space_group_name_H-M   'P 1'
#
loop_
_entity.id
_entity.type
_entity.pdbx_description
1 polymer ?
#
loop_
_entity_poly.entity_id
_entity_poly.type
_entity_poly.pdbx_seq_one_letter_code
_entity_poly.pdbx_strand_id
1 'polypeptide(L)' 'MQATVLYGPHDVRVEDRPEPTIEEPTDAIISLPVTCICGSDLWP' A
#
# COMPACT_ATOMS: atom_id res chain seq x y z
N MET A 1 6.09 8.40 3.14
CA MET A 1 4.82 7.75 3.53
C MET A 1 5.07 6.40 4.17
N GLN A 2 4.30 6.01 5.20
CA GLN A 2 4.33 4.62 5.70
C GLN A 2 3.51 3.71 4.79
N ALA A 3 4.02 2.51 4.50
CA ALA A 3 3.35 1.51 3.67
C ALA A 3 3.48 0.10 4.26
N THR A 4 2.44 -0.72 4.09
CA THR A 4 2.43 -2.14 4.43
C THR A 4 2.90 -2.95 3.22
N VAL A 5 3.97 -3.73 3.35
CA VAL A 5 4.60 -4.49 2.27
C VAL A 5 4.69 -5.97 2.61
N LEU A 6 4.28 -6.82 1.67
CA LEU A 6 4.32 -8.27 1.75
C LEU A 6 5.61 -8.80 1.09
N TYR A 7 6.45 -9.47 1.87
CA TYR A 7 7.68 -10.12 1.38
C TYR A 7 7.53 -11.63 1.17
N GLY A 8 6.49 -12.23 1.76
CA GLY A 8 6.16 -13.64 1.64
C GLY A 8 5.08 -14.05 2.63
N PRO A 9 4.65 -15.33 2.63
CA PRO A 9 3.64 -15.81 3.57
C PRO A 9 4.02 -15.48 5.01
N HIS A 10 3.13 -14.77 5.70
CA HIS A 10 3.32 -14.26 7.07
C HIS A 10 4.48 -13.27 7.28
N ASP A 11 5.11 -12.77 6.22
CA ASP A 11 6.13 -11.72 6.29
C ASP A 11 5.58 -10.40 5.74
N VAL A 12 4.91 -9.66 6.62
CA VAL A 12 4.33 -8.35 6.34
C VAL A 12 5.00 -7.30 7.23
N ARG A 13 5.49 -6.22 6.63
CA ARG A 13 6.24 -5.17 7.33
C ARG A 13 5.66 -3.81 7.02
N VAL A 14 5.73 -2.92 8.00
CA VAL A 14 5.47 -1.50 7.79
C VAL A 14 6.80 -0.80 7.59
N GLU A 15 6.94 -0.08 6.49
CA GLU A 15 8.17 0.62 6.13
C GLU A 15 7.90 2.01 5.55
N ASP A 16 8.87 2.91 5.68
CA ASP A 16 8.83 4.21 5.02
C ASP A 16 9.17 4.06 3.53
N ARG A 17 8.30 4.63 2.69
CA ARG A 17 8.42 4.67 1.24
C ARG A 17 8.39 6.12 0.73
N PRO A 18 8.96 6.37 -0.46
CA PRO A 18 8.80 7.65 -1.13
C PRO A 18 7.33 8.04 -1.24
N GLU A 19 7.04 9.33 -1.14
CA GLU A 19 5.72 9.86 -1.48
C GLU A 19 5.37 9.53 -2.94
N PRO A 20 4.09 9.24 -3.26
CA PRO A 20 3.70 8.93 -4.62
C PRO A 20 3.81 10.18 -5.49
N THR A 21 4.02 9.98 -6.79
CA THR A 21 4.06 11.05 -7.79
C THR A 21 2.98 10.80 -8.85
N ILE A 22 2.50 11.88 -9.46
CA ILE A 22 1.60 11.79 -10.62
C ILE A 22 2.45 11.39 -11.84
N GLU A 23 2.07 10.31 -12.52
CA GLU A 23 2.75 9.82 -13.72
C GLU A 23 1.96 10.19 -14.98
N GLU A 24 0.64 10.00 -14.93
CA GLU A 24 -0.26 10.31 -16.03
C GLU A 24 -1.23 11.46 -15.66
N PRO A 25 -1.75 12.22 -16.64
CA PRO A 25 -2.66 13.34 -16.39
C PRO A 25 -3.96 12.97 -15.67
N THR A 26 -4.31 11.69 -15.64
CA THR A 26 -5.53 11.16 -15.01
C THR A 26 -5.34 10.70 -13.58
N ASP A 27 -4.12 10.72 -13.05
CA ASP A 27 -3.85 10.23 -11.70
C ASP A 27 -4.26 11.24 -10.63
N ALA A 28 -4.49 10.73 -9.42
CA ALA A 28 -4.72 11.54 -8.23
C ALA A 28 -4.01 10.93 -7.03
N ILE A 29 -3.43 11.79 -6.19
CA ILE A 29 -2.87 11.38 -4.89
C ILE A 29 -3.93 11.61 -3.83
N ILE A 30 -4.25 10.56 -3.07
CA ILE A 30 -5.30 10.58 -2.05
C ILE A 30 -4.67 10.34 -0.69
N SER A 31 -4.91 11.24 0.26
CA SER A 31 -4.62 10.99 1.67
C SER A 31 -5.65 10.02 2.23
N LEU A 32 -5.25 8.79 2.52
CA LEU A 32 -6.15 7.74 3.01
C LEU A 32 -6.41 7.92 4.52
N PRO A 33 -7.64 8.24 4.96
CA PRO A 33 -7.95 8.29 6.39
C PRO A 33 -8.03 6.88 7.00
N VAL A 34 -8.44 5.88 6.20
CA VAL A 34 -8.59 4.48 6.58
C VAL A 34 -8.35 3.61 5.34
N THR A 35 -7.77 2.42 5.56
CA THR A 35 -7.73 1.31 4.60
C THR A 35 -8.03 0.00 5.33
N CYS A 36 -8.51 -1.01 4.62
CA CYS A 36 -8.98 -2.28 5.20
C CYS A 36 -8.23 -3.46 4.58
N ILE A 37 -8.29 -4.61 5.27
CA ILE A 37 -7.76 -5.88 4.79
C ILE A 37 -8.88 -6.67 4.12
N CYS A 38 -8.65 -7.17 2.92
CA CYS A 38 -9.53 -8.07 2.19
C CYS A 38 -9.10 -9.53 2.39
N GLY A 39 -10.03 -10.48 2.24
CA GLY A 39 -9.68 -11.91 2.22
C GLY A 39 -8.75 -12.30 1.06
N SER A 40 -8.72 -11.53 -0.03
CA SER A 40 -7.78 -11.74 -1.15
C SER A 40 -6.32 -11.50 -0.76
N ASP A 41 -6.08 -10.66 0.25
CA ASP A 41 -4.73 -10.33 0.71
C ASP A 41 -4.09 -11.49 1.49
N LEU A 42 -4.89 -12.49 1.89
CA LEU A 42 -4.49 -13.63 2.71
C LEU A 42 -4.34 -14.92 1.92
N TRP A 43 -4.51 -14.89 0.60
CA TRP A 43 -4.36 -16.08 -0.24
C TRP A 43 -2.90 -16.56 -0.28
N PRO A 44 -2.65 -17.88 -0.12
CA PRO A 44 -1.31 -18.45 -0.17
C PRO A 44 -0.73 -18.56 -1.58
#